data_AF-A0A1T5NA37-F1
#
_entry.id   AF-A0A1T5NA37-F1
#
_cell.length_a   1.000
_cell.length_b   1.000
_cell.length_c   1.000
_cell.angle_alpha   90.00
_cell.angle_beta   90.00
_cell.angle_gamma   90.00
#
_symmetry.space_group_name_H-M   'P 1'
#
loop_
_entity.id
_entity.type
_entity.pdbx_description
1 polymer ?
#
loop_
_entity_poly.entity_id
_entity_poly.type
_entity_poly.pdbx_seq_one_letter_code
_entity_poly.pdbx_strand_id
1 'polypeptide(L)'
;MKYILFAIIAFVLMNAACTKVEEGFLSDGIRYKSPEIFIPKGITARYPGILFDGSTPPVTFEMLDIRPVGGGKLPAAFTTKYPVWVFKDKMSFDPDTDTTIAELRAKQDSLQELPFEFNPVNGGFLFKSPSANIPNGVYEFDVKATNVNGSKVYKNIARLHIEDPEYIRMTEIPVIPGYDSVTNTFPGEMKGTMELKRISTSGTKVMLKIMDKNGKLFNPKKGEVITRGDRPSFASYARFNPVVVTDTALITDYAIAPYPAKLIPGYVNYLIYYRIPAWFIKMDGAAPKAWSANPRFGFQILFEGSYEVIVRLPNVTKL
;
A
#
# COMPACT_ATOMS: atom_id res chain seq x y z
N MET A 1 52.99 3.60 61.90
CA MET A 1 52.98 4.76 60.97
C MET A 1 52.97 4.37 59.49
N LYS A 2 53.86 3.50 58.98
CA LYS A 2 53.88 3.13 57.53
C LYS A 2 52.54 2.61 56.98
N TYR A 3 51.82 1.76 57.71
CA TYR A 3 50.55 1.17 57.25
C TYR A 3 49.36 2.15 57.27
N ILE A 4 49.39 3.15 58.15
CA ILE A 4 48.35 4.18 58.24
C ILE A 4 48.43 5.12 57.02
N LEU A 5 49.65 5.44 56.57
CA LEU A 5 49.86 6.26 55.38
C LEU A 5 49.36 5.57 54.10
N PHE A 6 49.58 4.25 53.98
CA PHE A 6 49.05 3.46 52.86
C PHE A 6 47.51 3.39 52.86
N ALA A 7 46.89 3.27 54.04
CA ALA A 7 45.43 3.26 54.16
C ALA A 7 44.80 4.62 53.78
N ILE A 8 45.44 5.73 54.14
CA ILE A 8 44.98 7.07 53.78
C ILE A 8 45.13 7.32 52.27
N ILE A 9 46.25 6.92 51.67
CA ILE A 9 46.47 7.05 50.22
C ILE A 9 45.47 6.19 49.43
N ALA A 10 45.22 4.95 49.87
CA ALA A 10 44.22 4.08 49.25
C ALA A 10 42.81 4.67 49.36
N PHE A 11 42.45 5.28 50.49
CA PHE A 11 41.15 5.93 50.68
C PHE A 11 40.98 7.16 49.78
N VAL A 12 42.02 7.98 49.60
CA VAL A 12 41.99 9.14 48.69
C VAL A 12 41.87 8.70 47.23
N LEU A 13 42.57 7.64 46.83
CA LEU A 13 42.49 7.10 45.46
C LEU A 13 41.13 6.45 45.17
N MET A 14 40.49 5.82 46.16
CA MET A 14 39.13 5.27 46.01
C MET A 14 38.05 6.37 45.87
N ASN A 15 38.22 7.53 46.50
CA ASN A 15 37.32 8.67 46.34
C ASN A 15 37.55 9.43 45.01
N ALA A 16 38.77 9.38 44.45
CA ALA A 16 39.09 9.96 43.14
C ALA A 16 38.61 9.11 41.95
N ALA A 17 38.30 7.82 42.16
CA ALA A 17 37.83 6.91 41.12
C ALA A 17 36.34 7.06 40.78
N CYS A 18 35.60 7.89 41.52
CA CYS A 18 34.21 8.23 41.21
C CYS A 18 34.20 9.46 40.30
N THR A 19 34.49 9.27 39.01
CA THR A 19 34.30 10.34 38.02
C THR A 19 32.81 10.65 37.92
N LYS A 20 32.44 11.89 38.25
CA LYS A 20 31.07 12.38 38.02
C LYS A 20 30.77 12.19 36.54
N VAL A 21 29.68 11.49 36.19
CA VAL A 21 29.19 11.45 34.81
C VAL A 21 29.01 12.90 34.36
N GLU A 22 29.74 13.33 33.33
CA GLU A 22 29.59 14.68 32.80
C GLU A 22 28.12 14.89 32.42
N GLU A 23 27.50 15.90 33.02
CA GLU A 23 26.13 16.26 32.70
C GLU A 23 26.08 16.68 31.22
N GLY A 24 25.29 15.97 30.43
CA GLY A 24 25.11 16.25 29.00
C GLY A 24 26.08 15.51 28.08
N PHE A 25 26.56 14.32 28.45
CA PHE A 25 27.24 13.43 27.51
C PHE A 25 26.35 13.10 26.30
N LEU A 26 26.88 13.21 25.08
CA LEU A 26 26.28 12.72 23.83
C LEU A 26 27.18 11.61 23.27
N SER A 27 26.65 10.38 23.23
CA SER A 27 27.40 9.21 22.76
C SER A 27 27.72 9.29 21.27
N ASP A 28 28.86 8.74 20.87
CA ASP A 28 29.26 8.55 19.48
C ASP A 28 28.47 7.40 18.83
N GLY A 29 27.90 6.50 19.63
CA GLY A 29 27.24 5.27 19.20
C GLY A 29 25.73 5.34 19.08
N ILE A 30 25.11 6.53 19.12
CA ILE A 30 23.66 6.64 18.88
C ILE A 30 23.33 6.09 17.49
N ARG A 31 22.24 5.33 17.40
CA ARG A 31 21.90 4.59 16.18
C ARG A 31 20.43 4.20 16.14
N TYR A 32 19.91 3.91 14.96
CA TYR A 32 18.66 3.17 14.87
C TYR A 32 18.86 1.70 15.24
N LYS A 33 17.78 1.01 15.61
CA LYS A 33 17.82 -0.45 15.85
C LYS A 33 18.32 -1.21 14.62
N SER A 34 17.93 -0.77 13.42
CA SER A 34 18.45 -1.23 12.14
C SER A 34 18.98 -0.04 11.37
N PRO A 35 20.20 -0.09 10.79
CA PRO A 35 20.71 0.97 9.92
C PRO A 35 19.99 1.01 8.56
N GLU A 36 19.25 -0.04 8.22
CA GLU A 36 18.44 -0.14 7.00
C GLU A 36 16.95 -0.18 7.41
N ILE A 37 16.16 0.81 6.97
CA ILE A 37 14.75 0.99 7.32
C ILE A 37 13.91 0.87 6.04
N PHE A 38 13.06 -0.16 5.97
CA PHE A 38 12.22 -0.45 4.81
C PHE A 38 10.85 0.23 4.94
N ILE A 39 10.54 1.06 3.96
CA ILE A 39 9.37 1.92 3.94
C ILE A 39 8.53 1.60 2.71
N PRO A 40 7.48 0.77 2.87
CA PRO A 40 6.40 0.68 1.89
C PRO A 40 5.71 2.05 1.76
N LYS A 41 5.94 2.72 0.64
CA LYS A 41 5.40 4.06 0.41
C LYS A 41 3.89 4.06 0.20
N GLY A 42 3.23 5.15 0.56
CA GLY A 42 1.77 5.30 0.49
C GLY A 42 1.03 4.73 1.71
N ILE A 43 1.75 4.11 2.66
CA ILE A 43 1.20 3.63 3.93
C ILE A 43 1.47 4.66 5.02
N THR A 44 0.46 4.96 5.83
CA THR A 44 0.68 5.68 7.09
C THR A 44 1.26 4.72 8.13
N ALA A 45 2.54 4.87 8.45
CA ALA A 45 3.27 3.97 9.35
C ALA A 45 4.31 4.71 10.19
N ARG A 46 4.45 4.29 11.46
CA ARG A 46 5.45 4.82 12.39
C ARG A 46 6.67 3.90 12.41
N TYR A 47 7.85 4.51 12.34
CA TYR A 47 9.14 3.84 12.45
C TYR A 47 9.84 4.23 13.75
N PRO A 48 10.56 3.28 14.39
CA PRO A 48 11.21 3.51 15.67
C PRO A 48 12.28 4.60 15.56
N GLY A 49 12.50 5.28 16.68
CA GLY A 49 13.51 6.34 16.82
C GLY A 49 14.92 5.83 17.12
N ILE A 50 15.78 6.79 17.42
CA ILE A 50 17.21 6.61 17.70
C ILE A 50 17.39 6.04 19.12
N LEU A 51 18.30 5.07 19.23
CA LEU A 51 18.82 4.55 20.49
C LEU A 51 19.94 5.47 20.98
N PHE A 52 19.80 5.98 22.20
CA PHE A 52 20.62 7.05 22.77
C PHE A 52 22.00 6.59 23.24
N ASP A 53 22.25 5.28 23.33
CA ASP A 53 23.56 4.68 23.62
C ASP A 53 24.28 5.32 24.84
N GLY A 54 23.55 5.54 25.94
CA GLY A 54 24.10 6.14 27.16
C GLY A 54 24.18 7.67 27.18
N SER A 55 23.72 8.37 26.12
CA SER A 55 23.61 9.83 26.12
C SER A 55 22.69 10.34 27.23
N THR A 56 23.04 11.48 27.83
CA THR A 56 22.27 12.11 28.90
C THR A 56 21.00 12.77 28.34
N PRO A 57 19.79 12.29 28.69
CA PRO A 57 18.54 12.94 28.31
C PRO A 57 18.31 14.24 29.12
N PRO A 58 17.44 15.16 28.67
CA PRO A 58 16.70 15.10 27.40
C PRO A 58 17.61 15.38 26.20
N VAL A 59 17.44 14.61 25.13
CA VAL A 59 18.07 14.88 23.83
C VAL A 59 16.97 15.15 22.81
N THR A 60 17.18 16.18 22.00
CA THR A 60 16.31 16.53 20.87
C THR A 60 17.04 16.26 19.57
N PHE A 61 16.28 15.95 18.52
CA PHE A 61 16.79 15.58 17.22
C PHE A 61 16.26 16.50 16.13
N GLU A 62 17.13 16.83 15.19
CA GLU A 62 16.83 17.55 13.96
C GLU A 62 17.36 16.73 12.78
N MET A 63 16.49 16.40 11.83
CA MET A 63 16.91 15.75 10.59
C MET A 63 17.54 16.80 9.68
N LEU A 64 18.73 16.51 9.19
CA LEU A 64 19.48 17.37 8.27
C LEU A 64 19.40 16.78 6.85
N ASP A 65 20.53 16.76 6.12
CA ASP A 65 20.63 16.48 4.70
C ASP A 65 20.17 15.07 4.29
N ILE A 66 18.88 14.89 4.04
CA ILE A 66 18.37 13.70 3.35
C ILE A 66 18.72 13.76 1.86
N ARG A 67 19.26 12.66 1.33
CA ARG A 67 19.83 12.58 -0.03
C ARG A 67 19.78 11.15 -0.58
N PRO A 68 19.71 10.96 -1.91
CA PRO A 68 19.87 9.65 -2.51
C PRO A 68 21.27 9.06 -2.23
N VAL A 69 21.33 7.76 -1.94
CA VAL A 69 22.62 7.05 -1.86
C VAL A 69 23.27 7.05 -3.24
N GLY A 70 24.57 7.35 -3.28
CA GLY A 70 25.32 7.53 -4.55
C GLY A 70 25.30 8.96 -5.10
N GLY A 71 24.62 9.88 -4.41
CA GLY A 71 24.58 11.30 -4.76
C GLY A 71 23.40 11.66 -5.67
N GLY A 72 23.24 12.96 -5.91
CA GLY A 72 22.12 13.52 -6.65
C GLY A 72 21.28 14.47 -5.81
N LYS A 73 20.33 15.16 -6.47
CA LYS A 73 19.41 16.06 -5.78
C LYS A 73 18.31 15.26 -5.10
N LEU A 74 17.94 15.66 -3.89
CA LEU A 74 16.75 15.13 -3.23
C LEU A 74 15.53 15.37 -4.13
N PRO A 75 14.72 14.34 -4.43
CA PRO A 75 13.48 14.53 -5.18
C PRO A 75 12.57 15.54 -4.47
N ALA A 76 11.99 16.46 -5.22
CA ALA A 76 11.04 17.45 -4.70
C ALA A 76 9.87 16.79 -3.93
N ALA A 77 9.55 15.53 -4.27
CA ALA A 77 8.53 14.76 -3.60
C ALA A 77 8.68 14.70 -2.07
N PHE A 78 9.89 14.79 -1.51
CA PHE A 78 10.12 14.79 -0.06
C PHE A 78 9.64 16.07 0.65
N THR A 79 9.57 17.19 -0.07
CA THR A 79 9.23 18.51 0.50
C THR A 79 7.94 19.10 -0.07
N THR A 80 7.36 18.47 -1.10
CA THR A 80 6.05 18.82 -1.64
C THR A 80 4.93 18.38 -0.72
N LYS A 81 3.97 19.28 -0.43
CA LYS A 81 2.71 18.92 0.20
C LYS A 81 1.72 18.42 -0.85
N TYR A 82 0.97 17.39 -0.50
CA TYR A 82 -0.06 16.81 -1.37
C TYR A 82 -1.42 16.88 -0.69
N PRO A 83 -2.51 17.02 -1.47
CA PRO A 83 -3.85 16.88 -0.94
C PRO A 83 -4.07 15.45 -0.45
N VAL A 84 -4.54 15.32 0.79
CA VAL A 84 -5.01 14.07 1.37
C VAL A 84 -6.41 14.25 1.92
N TRP A 85 -7.23 13.21 1.79
CA TRP A 85 -8.55 13.16 2.40
C TRP A 85 -8.43 12.52 3.78
N VAL A 86 -8.78 13.26 4.80
CA VAL A 86 -8.75 12.80 6.20
C VAL A 86 -10.15 12.86 6.75
N PHE A 87 -10.56 11.84 7.50
CA PHE A 87 -11.86 11.87 8.15
C PHE A 87 -11.90 12.94 9.25
N LYS A 88 -13.03 13.63 9.34
CA LYS A 88 -13.34 14.51 10.46
C LYS A 88 -13.35 13.73 11.76
N ASP A 89 -13.15 14.44 12.88
CA ASP A 89 -13.15 13.81 14.20
C ASP A 89 -14.39 12.92 14.39
N LYS A 90 -14.15 11.69 14.85
CA LYS A 90 -15.18 10.64 15.08
C LYS A 90 -16.02 10.23 13.87
N MET A 91 -15.59 10.57 12.65
CA MET A 91 -16.22 10.10 11.42
C MET A 91 -15.39 8.98 10.77
N SER A 92 -16.07 8.08 10.06
CA SER A 92 -15.45 7.03 9.27
C SER A 92 -16.34 6.66 8.09
N PHE A 93 -15.75 6.00 7.09
CA PHE A 93 -16.51 5.39 6.01
C PHE A 93 -17.35 4.21 6.51
N ASP A 94 -18.60 4.18 6.07
CA ASP A 94 -19.51 3.06 6.27
C ASP A 94 -20.09 2.65 4.89
N PRO A 95 -19.76 1.46 4.38
CA PRO A 95 -20.18 1.01 3.06
C PRO A 95 -21.70 0.79 2.92
N ASP A 96 -22.46 0.74 4.03
CA ASP A 96 -23.90 0.58 4.01
C ASP A 96 -24.66 1.92 3.94
N THR A 97 -24.02 3.02 4.37
CA THR A 97 -24.63 4.36 4.42
C THR A 97 -23.97 5.39 3.48
N ASP A 98 -22.68 5.25 3.19
CA ASP A 98 -21.92 6.16 2.31
C ASP A 98 -21.94 5.65 0.86
N THR A 99 -23.10 5.75 0.21
CA THR A 99 -23.34 5.19 -1.13
C THR A 99 -23.14 6.19 -2.27
N THR A 100 -22.79 7.43 -1.93
CA THR A 100 -22.50 8.50 -2.88
C THR A 100 -21.20 9.23 -2.50
N ILE A 101 -20.55 9.85 -3.50
CA ILE A 101 -19.34 10.64 -3.25
C ILE A 101 -19.65 11.78 -2.28
N ALA A 102 -20.84 12.38 -2.39
CA ALA A 102 -21.24 13.49 -1.52
C ALA A 102 -21.31 13.07 -0.04
N GLU A 103 -21.87 11.91 0.28
CA GLU A 103 -21.93 11.36 1.64
C GLU A 103 -20.52 11.09 2.20
N LEU A 104 -19.67 10.43 1.41
CA LEU A 104 -18.28 10.19 1.80
C LEU A 104 -17.52 11.50 2.04
N ARG A 105 -17.63 12.48 1.13
CA ARG A 105 -16.93 13.76 1.22
C ARG A 105 -17.47 14.65 2.33
N ALA A 106 -18.73 14.52 2.72
CA ALA A 106 -19.27 15.22 3.89
C ALA A 106 -18.52 14.85 5.19
N LYS A 107 -17.97 13.62 5.25
CA LYS A 107 -17.22 13.08 6.39
C LYS A 107 -15.72 13.38 6.36
N GLN A 108 -15.22 13.99 5.29
CA GLN A 108 -13.79 14.20 5.08
C GLN A 108 -13.44 15.67 4.91
N ASP A 109 -12.23 16.02 5.34
CA ASP A 109 -11.57 17.27 5.00
C ASP A 109 -10.39 16.99 4.07
N SER A 110 -10.05 17.98 3.24
CA SER A 110 -8.83 17.95 2.44
C SER A 110 -7.73 18.70 3.18
N LEU A 111 -6.64 17.99 3.51
CA LEU A 111 -5.47 18.58 4.13
C LEU A 111 -4.28 18.55 3.16
N GLN A 112 -3.37 19.51 3.31
CA GLN A 112 -2.12 19.57 2.56
C GLN A 112 -1.00 19.02 3.45
N GLU A 113 -0.57 17.79 3.18
CA GLU A 113 0.36 17.07 4.04
C GLU A 113 1.68 16.73 3.34
N LEU A 114 2.77 16.78 4.11
CA LEU A 114 4.06 16.24 3.70
C LEU A 114 4.01 14.69 3.66
N PRO A 115 4.90 14.05 2.89
CA PRO A 115 4.99 12.59 2.82
C PRO A 115 5.36 11.91 4.13
N PHE A 116 6.08 12.60 5.00
CA PHE A 116 6.50 12.08 6.29
C PHE A 116 6.74 13.22 7.29
N GLU A 117 6.86 12.84 8.55
CA GLU A 117 7.28 13.69 9.66
C GLU A 117 8.45 13.04 10.40
N PHE A 118 9.44 13.85 10.79
CA PHE A 118 10.52 13.44 11.67
C PHE A 118 10.21 13.90 13.09
N ASN A 119 10.25 12.99 14.05
CA ASN A 119 9.90 13.28 15.45
C ASN A 119 11.13 13.86 16.18
N PRO A 120 11.07 15.12 16.64
CA PRO A 120 12.23 15.75 17.28
C PRO A 120 12.54 15.22 18.69
N VAL A 121 11.65 14.46 19.31
CA VAL A 121 11.83 13.91 20.67
C VAL A 121 12.61 12.60 20.67
N ASN A 122 12.40 11.76 19.64
CA ASN A 122 13.02 10.44 19.58
C ASN A 122 13.74 10.13 18.26
N GLY A 123 13.69 11.03 17.28
CA GLY A 123 14.26 10.84 15.95
C GLY A 123 13.55 9.77 15.12
N GLY A 124 12.32 9.37 15.46
CA GLY A 124 11.53 8.43 14.65
C GLY A 124 10.85 9.09 13.47
N PHE A 125 10.30 8.28 12.55
CA PHE A 125 9.54 8.76 11.41
C PHE A 125 8.06 8.40 11.52
N LEU A 126 7.19 9.27 11.02
CA LEU A 126 5.82 8.94 10.63
C LEU A 126 5.72 9.16 9.11
N PHE A 127 5.77 8.07 8.33
CA PHE A 127 5.42 8.14 6.92
C PHE A 127 3.90 8.16 6.78
N LYS A 128 3.41 8.86 5.75
CA LYS A 128 1.99 9.12 5.51
C LYS A 128 1.63 8.78 4.07
N SER A 129 0.35 8.74 3.73
CA SER A 129 -0.11 8.39 2.37
C SER A 129 0.54 9.20 1.22
N PRO A 130 0.94 10.49 1.37
CA PRO A 130 1.63 11.20 0.29
C PRO A 130 3.00 10.66 -0.08
N SER A 131 3.61 9.79 0.76
CA SER A 131 4.85 9.09 0.42
C SER A 131 4.73 8.23 -0.83
N ALA A 132 3.52 7.91 -1.31
CA ALA A 132 3.31 7.29 -2.62
C ALA A 132 3.96 8.06 -3.79
N ASN A 133 4.21 9.37 -3.63
CA ASN A 133 4.86 10.22 -4.64
C ASN A 133 6.40 10.21 -4.55
N ILE A 134 6.97 9.61 -3.51
CA ILE A 134 8.43 9.48 -3.39
C ILE A 134 8.91 8.39 -4.37
N PRO A 135 9.94 8.66 -5.19
CA PRO A 135 10.53 7.64 -6.05
C PRO A 135 11.14 6.49 -5.24
N ASN A 136 11.01 5.27 -5.75
CA ASN A 136 11.71 4.13 -5.16
C ASN A 136 13.21 4.36 -5.17
N GLY A 137 13.89 3.89 -4.13
CA GLY A 137 15.33 4.05 -4.00
C GLY A 137 15.78 4.01 -2.55
N VAL A 138 17.09 4.16 -2.38
CA VAL A 138 17.72 4.19 -1.07
C VAL A 138 18.19 5.62 -0.80
N TYR A 139 17.81 6.15 0.35
CA TYR A 139 18.15 7.51 0.78
C TYR A 139 18.87 7.44 2.12
N GLU A 140 19.86 8.30 2.33
CA GLU A 140 20.56 8.46 3.60
C GLU A 140 20.32 9.87 4.13
N PHE A 141 20.46 10.04 5.44
CA PHE A 141 20.25 11.33 6.09
C PHE A 141 21.18 11.48 7.29
N ASP A 142 21.44 12.75 7.62
CA ASP A 142 22.20 13.13 8.82
C ASP A 142 21.22 13.59 9.91
N VAL A 143 21.65 13.49 11.16
CA VAL A 143 20.87 13.96 12.33
C VAL A 143 21.74 14.79 13.23
N LYS A 144 21.22 15.93 13.68
CA LYS A 144 21.79 16.69 14.79
C LYS A 144 21.07 16.32 16.07
N ALA A 145 21.81 15.85 17.06
CA ALA A 145 21.30 15.62 18.42
C ALA A 145 21.75 16.76 19.33
N THR A 146 20.87 17.26 20.20
CA THR A 146 21.16 18.37 21.12
C THR A 146 20.67 18.04 22.52
N ASN A 147 21.51 18.25 23.53
CA ASN A 147 21.17 18.17 24.94
C ASN A 147 21.68 19.41 25.71
N VAL A 148 21.68 19.34 27.05
CA VAL A 148 22.09 20.46 27.93
C VAL A 148 23.53 20.94 27.73
N ASN A 149 24.43 20.12 27.20
CA ASN A 149 25.86 20.44 27.07
C ASN A 149 26.28 20.74 25.61
N GLY A 150 25.37 20.61 24.65
CA GLY A 150 25.63 21.04 23.27
C GLY A 150 24.95 20.18 22.22
N SER A 151 25.47 20.27 20.99
CA SER A 151 24.95 19.55 19.83
C SER A 151 26.04 18.73 19.15
N LYS A 152 25.67 17.56 18.62
CA LYS A 152 26.53 16.71 17.78
C LYS A 152 25.80 16.30 16.50
N VAL A 153 26.51 16.27 15.38
CA VAL A 153 25.99 15.81 14.08
C VAL A 153 26.45 14.39 13.83
N TYR A 154 25.51 13.52 13.48
CA TYR A 154 25.69 12.13 13.13
C TYR A 154 25.37 11.96 11.66
N LYS A 155 26.42 11.68 10.87
CA LYS A 155 26.29 11.54 9.42
C LYS A 155 25.84 10.14 9.05
N ASN A 156 25.00 10.02 8.02
CA ASN A 156 24.54 8.74 7.46
C ASN A 156 24.02 7.78 8.53
N ILE A 157 23.24 8.29 9.48
CA ILE A 157 22.87 7.54 10.70
C ILE A 157 21.99 6.31 10.37
N ALA A 158 21.25 6.36 9.28
CA ALA A 158 20.50 5.24 8.70
C ALA A 158 20.19 5.50 7.23
N ARG A 159 19.70 4.44 6.58
CA ARG A 159 19.21 4.42 5.20
C ARG A 159 17.74 4.06 5.15
N LEU A 160 17.01 4.76 4.31
CA LEU A 160 15.59 4.60 4.05
C LEU A 160 15.42 3.91 2.69
N HIS A 161 14.90 2.70 2.68
CA HIS A 161 14.53 1.96 1.47
C HIS A 161 13.07 2.27 1.15
N ILE A 162 12.85 3.12 0.16
CA ILE A 162 11.52 3.45 -0.32
C ILE A 162 11.13 2.43 -1.39
N GLU A 163 10.08 1.66 -1.11
CA GLU A 163 9.62 0.57 -1.97
C GLU A 163 8.10 0.61 -2.18
N ASP A 164 7.66 0.01 -3.28
CA ASP A 164 6.24 -0.14 -3.56
C ASP A 164 5.62 -1.22 -2.65
N PRO A 165 4.54 -0.93 -1.90
CA PRO A 165 3.76 -1.98 -1.26
C PRO A 165 2.95 -2.80 -2.28
N GLU A 166 2.32 -3.86 -1.79
CA GLU A 166 1.26 -4.55 -2.51
C GLU A 166 0.05 -3.60 -2.69
N TYR A 167 -0.07 -2.97 -3.86
CA TYR A 167 -1.14 -1.99 -4.10
C TYR A 167 -2.51 -2.59 -4.38
N ILE A 168 -2.49 -3.81 -4.91
CA ILE A 168 -3.64 -4.58 -5.35
C ILE A 168 -3.24 -6.04 -5.22
N ARG A 169 -4.16 -6.87 -4.71
CA ARG A 169 -3.91 -8.29 -4.47
C ARG A 169 -4.98 -9.15 -5.08
N MET A 170 -4.58 -10.34 -5.51
CA MET A 170 -5.52 -11.39 -5.91
C MET A 170 -6.06 -12.06 -4.65
N THR A 171 -7.38 -12.15 -4.54
CA THR A 171 -8.06 -12.82 -3.43
C THR A 171 -8.68 -14.15 -3.84
N GLU A 172 -8.90 -14.35 -5.15
CA GLU A 172 -9.29 -15.64 -5.73
C GLU A 172 -8.64 -15.79 -7.11
N ILE A 173 -7.99 -16.94 -7.35
CA ILE A 173 -7.48 -17.33 -8.67
C ILE A 173 -8.66 -17.48 -9.64
N PRO A 174 -8.58 -16.94 -10.87
CA PRO A 174 -9.66 -17.10 -11.83
C PRO A 174 -9.99 -18.56 -12.13
N VAL A 175 -11.28 -18.89 -12.10
CA VAL A 175 -11.82 -20.19 -12.51
C VAL A 175 -12.88 -19.97 -13.57
N ILE A 176 -12.82 -20.75 -14.65
CA ILE A 176 -13.64 -20.57 -15.85
C ILE A 176 -14.49 -21.83 -16.10
N PRO A 177 -15.63 -22.00 -15.39
CA PRO A 177 -16.56 -23.08 -15.69
C PRO A 177 -17.24 -22.88 -17.05
N GLY A 178 -17.24 -23.93 -17.86
CA GLY A 178 -18.12 -24.04 -19.02
C GLY A 178 -19.55 -24.31 -18.55
N TYR A 179 -20.54 -23.76 -19.26
CA TYR A 179 -21.95 -24.06 -19.01
C TYR A 179 -22.66 -24.34 -20.33
N ASP A 180 -23.25 -25.53 -20.40
CA ASP A 180 -24.08 -26.00 -21.49
C ASP A 180 -25.55 -25.69 -21.18
N SER A 181 -26.15 -24.78 -21.93
CA SER A 181 -27.56 -24.42 -21.76
C SER A 181 -28.53 -25.46 -22.32
N VAL A 182 -28.08 -26.37 -23.18
CA VAL A 182 -28.93 -27.43 -23.76
C VAL A 182 -29.12 -28.55 -22.74
N THR A 183 -28.04 -28.98 -22.11
CA THR A 183 -28.06 -30.05 -21.10
C THR A 183 -28.25 -29.53 -19.68
N ASN A 184 -28.14 -28.22 -19.46
CA ASN A 184 -28.14 -27.58 -18.13
C ASN A 184 -27.04 -28.14 -17.22
N THR A 185 -25.84 -28.35 -17.77
CA THR A 185 -24.69 -28.93 -17.06
C THR A 185 -23.44 -28.06 -17.10
N PHE A 186 -22.50 -28.35 -16.18
CA PHE A 186 -21.16 -27.77 -16.15
C PHE A 186 -20.15 -28.83 -16.59
N PRO A 187 -19.81 -28.91 -17.89
CA PRO A 187 -18.96 -29.97 -18.44
C PRO A 187 -17.51 -29.93 -17.92
N GLY A 188 -17.10 -28.85 -17.27
CA GLY A 188 -15.80 -28.74 -16.62
C GLY A 188 -15.43 -27.29 -16.31
N GLU A 189 -14.30 -27.12 -15.62
CA GLU A 189 -13.71 -25.83 -15.31
C GLU A 189 -12.20 -25.82 -15.57
N MET A 190 -11.67 -24.65 -15.89
CA MET A 190 -10.23 -24.43 -16.09
C MET A 190 -9.77 -23.25 -15.24
N LYS A 191 -8.53 -23.31 -14.72
CA LYS A 191 -7.90 -22.19 -14.02
C LYS A 191 -7.42 -21.16 -15.03
N GLY A 192 -7.96 -19.95 -14.98
CA GLY A 192 -7.48 -18.82 -15.76
C GLY A 192 -6.32 -18.09 -15.07
N THR A 193 -5.90 -16.98 -15.67
CA THR A 193 -4.90 -16.07 -15.08
C THR A 193 -5.48 -14.68 -14.94
N MET A 194 -4.98 -13.93 -13.95
CA MET A 194 -5.34 -12.55 -13.75
C MET A 194 -4.09 -11.72 -13.48
N GLU A 195 -3.93 -10.67 -14.28
CA GLU A 195 -2.87 -9.69 -14.14
C GLU A 195 -3.44 -8.44 -13.46
N LEU A 196 -2.75 -7.96 -12.44
CA LEU A 196 -3.14 -6.81 -11.63
C LEU A 196 -2.10 -5.71 -11.79
N LYS A 197 -2.49 -4.56 -12.35
CA LYS A 197 -1.57 -3.44 -12.62
C LYS A 197 -2.09 -2.16 -12.00
N ARG A 198 -1.23 -1.44 -11.28
CA ARG A 198 -1.44 -0.03 -10.99
C ARG A 198 -0.84 0.79 -12.14
N ILE A 199 -1.67 1.51 -12.87
CA ILE A 199 -1.27 2.31 -14.03
C ILE A 199 -1.10 3.80 -13.68
N SER A 200 -1.62 4.24 -12.54
CA SER A 200 -1.41 5.59 -12.00
C SER A 200 -1.44 5.55 -10.47
N THR A 201 -0.59 6.36 -9.83
CA THR A 201 -0.63 6.57 -8.38
C THR A 201 -1.79 7.44 -7.93
N SER A 202 -2.45 8.12 -8.87
CA SER A 202 -3.62 8.98 -8.67
C SER A 202 -4.87 8.44 -9.35
N GLY A 203 -6.03 8.90 -8.87
CA GLY A 203 -7.34 8.51 -9.36
C GLY A 203 -7.91 7.31 -8.59
N THR A 204 -9.13 6.93 -8.95
CA THR A 204 -9.90 5.93 -8.21
C THR A 204 -10.61 4.96 -9.14
N LYS A 205 -10.00 4.61 -10.28
CA LYS A 205 -10.64 3.82 -11.35
C LYS A 205 -10.07 2.41 -11.42
N VAL A 206 -10.92 1.44 -11.71
CA VAL A 206 -10.55 0.06 -11.99
C VAL A 206 -11.12 -0.34 -13.33
N MET A 207 -10.27 -0.81 -14.24
CA MET A 207 -10.65 -1.29 -15.56
C MET A 207 -10.49 -2.80 -15.62
N LEU A 208 -11.63 -3.51 -15.71
CA LEU A 208 -11.64 -4.95 -15.95
C LEU A 208 -11.67 -5.23 -17.44
N LYS A 209 -10.63 -5.92 -17.89
CA LYS A 209 -10.49 -6.45 -19.24
C LYS A 209 -10.57 -7.97 -19.17
N ILE A 210 -11.36 -8.58 -20.05
CA ILE A 210 -11.41 -10.04 -20.19
C ILE A 210 -10.96 -10.39 -21.61
N MET A 211 -10.03 -11.33 -21.73
CA MET A 211 -9.51 -11.78 -23.02
C MET A 211 -9.55 -13.29 -23.15
N ASP A 212 -9.63 -13.74 -24.39
CA ASP A 212 -9.55 -15.14 -24.76
C ASP A 212 -8.12 -15.69 -24.63
N LYS A 213 -7.93 -16.97 -24.93
CA LYS A 213 -6.63 -17.65 -24.82
C LYS A 213 -5.56 -17.05 -25.75
N ASN A 214 -5.98 -16.45 -26.85
CA ASN A 214 -5.12 -15.83 -27.87
C ASN A 214 -4.87 -14.33 -27.61
N GLY A 215 -5.40 -13.77 -26.53
CA GLY A 215 -5.24 -12.35 -26.19
C GLY A 215 -6.22 -11.41 -26.86
N LYS A 216 -7.28 -11.91 -27.52
CA LYS A 216 -8.34 -11.09 -28.10
C LYS A 216 -9.28 -10.64 -26.97
N LEU A 217 -9.42 -9.32 -26.79
CA LEU A 217 -10.34 -8.75 -25.80
C LEU A 217 -11.79 -9.02 -26.19
N PHE A 218 -12.60 -9.39 -25.20
CA PHE A 218 -14.05 -9.37 -25.32
C PHE A 218 -14.56 -7.94 -25.30
N ASN A 219 -15.67 -7.67 -25.99
CA ASN A 219 -16.32 -6.37 -26.08
C ASN A 219 -17.58 -6.33 -25.21
N PRO A 220 -17.51 -5.72 -24.00
CA PRO A 220 -18.67 -5.58 -23.12
C PRO A 220 -19.84 -4.82 -23.76
N LYS A 221 -19.57 -3.76 -24.53
CA LYS A 221 -20.58 -2.93 -25.20
C LYS A 221 -21.40 -3.72 -26.24
N LYS A 222 -20.82 -4.77 -26.82
CA LYS A 222 -21.51 -5.73 -27.72
C LYS A 222 -22.19 -6.89 -26.99
N GLY A 223 -22.20 -6.87 -25.65
CA GLY A 223 -22.76 -7.95 -24.83
C GLY A 223 -21.89 -9.20 -24.77
N GLU A 224 -20.61 -9.12 -25.13
CA GLU A 224 -19.70 -10.26 -25.02
C GLU A 224 -19.29 -10.55 -23.57
N VAL A 225 -19.46 -9.58 -22.67
CA VAL A 225 -19.29 -9.72 -21.23
C VAL A 225 -20.56 -9.26 -20.55
N ILE A 226 -21.29 -10.18 -19.90
CA ILE A 226 -22.54 -9.88 -19.22
C ILE A 226 -22.50 -10.34 -17.76
N THR A 227 -23.29 -9.70 -16.90
CA THR A 227 -23.44 -10.13 -15.51
C THR A 227 -24.03 -11.53 -15.43
N ARG A 228 -23.65 -12.28 -14.38
CA ARG A 228 -24.12 -13.64 -14.17
C ARG A 228 -25.29 -13.66 -13.18
N GLY A 229 -26.46 -13.19 -13.63
CA GLY A 229 -27.67 -13.18 -12.81
C GLY A 229 -27.50 -12.37 -11.52
N ASP A 230 -27.83 -12.98 -10.38
CA ASP A 230 -27.74 -12.42 -9.03
C ASP A 230 -26.34 -12.51 -8.40
N ARG A 231 -25.35 -13.05 -9.13
CA ARG A 231 -23.99 -13.19 -8.64
C ARG A 231 -23.29 -11.82 -8.57
N PRO A 232 -22.37 -11.64 -7.60
CA PRO A 232 -21.55 -10.45 -7.52
C PRO A 232 -20.86 -10.05 -8.83
N SER A 233 -20.85 -8.76 -9.12
CA SER A 233 -20.18 -8.14 -10.26
C SER A 233 -19.55 -6.80 -9.84
N PHE A 234 -18.97 -6.06 -10.78
CA PHE A 234 -18.52 -4.68 -10.51
C PHE A 234 -19.65 -3.72 -10.15
N ALA A 235 -20.91 -4.08 -10.39
CA ALA A 235 -22.04 -3.27 -9.94
C ALA A 235 -22.51 -3.68 -8.52
N SER A 236 -22.06 -4.84 -8.03
CA SER A 236 -22.40 -5.35 -6.70
C SER A 236 -21.46 -4.82 -5.63
N TYR A 237 -20.21 -4.59 -5.99
CA TYR A 237 -19.22 -3.83 -5.25
C TYR A 237 -19.11 -2.44 -5.89
N ALA A 238 -18.78 -1.39 -5.15
CA ALA A 238 -18.82 0.02 -5.57
C ALA A 238 -20.23 0.56 -5.79
N ARG A 239 -20.59 1.52 -4.94
CA ARG A 239 -21.67 2.46 -5.20
C ARG A 239 -21.10 3.83 -4.93
N PHE A 240 -20.58 4.44 -5.98
CA PHE A 240 -20.36 5.87 -6.04
C PHE A 240 -20.82 6.36 -7.40
N ASN A 241 -20.45 5.64 -8.47
CA ASN A 241 -20.98 5.82 -9.80
C ASN A 241 -21.34 4.49 -10.50
N PRO A 242 -22.22 4.51 -11.52
CA PRO A 242 -22.51 3.34 -12.34
C PRO A 242 -21.29 2.80 -13.08
N VAL A 243 -21.25 1.48 -13.31
CA VAL A 243 -20.21 0.85 -14.14
C VAL A 243 -20.29 1.38 -15.58
N VAL A 244 -19.18 1.92 -16.07
CA VAL A 244 -19.04 2.39 -17.44
C VAL A 244 -18.62 1.23 -18.33
N VAL A 245 -19.41 0.98 -19.38
CA VAL A 245 -19.20 -0.11 -20.33
C VAL A 245 -18.55 0.43 -21.60
N THR A 246 -17.39 -0.11 -21.97
CA THR A 246 -16.65 0.28 -23.18
C THR A 246 -16.49 -0.91 -24.14
N ASP A 247 -15.85 -0.69 -25.29
CA ASP A 247 -15.56 -1.74 -26.26
C ASP A 247 -14.51 -2.76 -25.80
N THR A 248 -13.77 -2.45 -24.73
CA THR A 248 -12.62 -3.27 -24.27
C THR A 248 -12.61 -3.55 -22.77
N ALA A 249 -13.40 -2.82 -21.97
CA ALA A 249 -13.38 -2.91 -20.52
C ALA A 249 -14.71 -2.55 -19.86
N LEU A 250 -14.90 -3.10 -18.66
CA LEU A 250 -15.85 -2.61 -17.65
C LEU A 250 -15.08 -1.73 -16.67
N ILE A 251 -15.55 -0.49 -16.45
CA ILE A 251 -14.85 0.49 -15.63
C ILE A 251 -15.72 0.85 -14.44
N THR A 252 -15.17 0.74 -13.24
CA THR A 252 -15.81 1.22 -12.01
C THR A 252 -14.89 2.19 -11.28
N ASP A 253 -15.45 3.00 -10.41
CA ASP A 253 -14.69 3.74 -9.42
C ASP A 253 -14.94 3.21 -8.01
N TYR A 254 -14.00 3.48 -7.12
CA TYR A 254 -14.07 2.97 -5.77
C TYR A 254 -14.06 4.02 -4.67
N ALA A 255 -13.75 5.28 -5.02
CA ALA A 255 -13.63 6.50 -4.20
C ALA A 255 -12.76 6.44 -2.92
N ILE A 256 -12.67 5.28 -2.28
CA ILE A 256 -11.94 4.98 -1.05
C ILE A 256 -11.38 3.55 -1.12
N ALA A 257 -10.08 3.42 -0.80
CA ALA A 257 -9.44 2.12 -0.61
C ALA A 257 -9.53 1.70 0.87
N PRO A 258 -9.61 0.38 1.18
CA PRO A 258 -9.56 -0.73 0.24
C PRO A 258 -10.85 -0.93 -0.55
N TYR A 259 -10.74 -1.51 -1.75
CA TYR A 259 -11.87 -1.80 -2.63
C TYR A 259 -11.81 -3.22 -3.23
N PRO A 260 -12.86 -4.04 -3.11
CA PRO A 260 -14.07 -3.77 -2.34
C PRO A 260 -13.80 -3.65 -0.83
N ALA A 261 -14.55 -2.77 -0.16
CA ALA A 261 -14.42 -2.53 1.28
C ALA A 261 -15.18 -3.56 2.12
N LYS A 262 -16.23 -4.17 1.56
CA LYS A 262 -17.12 -5.12 2.24
C LYS A 262 -17.43 -6.33 1.35
N LEU A 263 -17.48 -7.51 1.96
CA LEU A 263 -17.94 -8.74 1.30
C LEU A 263 -19.46 -8.71 1.10
N ILE A 264 -19.92 -9.29 -0.01
CA ILE A 264 -21.35 -9.50 -0.22
C ILE A 264 -21.79 -10.71 0.61
N PRO A 265 -22.90 -10.64 1.36
CA PRO A 265 -23.42 -11.77 2.12
C PRO A 265 -23.56 -13.04 1.27
N GLY A 266 -23.07 -14.17 1.79
CA GLY A 266 -23.05 -15.45 1.07
C GLY A 266 -21.87 -15.64 0.11
N TYR A 267 -20.97 -14.66 0.01
CA TYR A 267 -19.76 -14.74 -0.81
C TYR A 267 -18.50 -14.44 0.01
N VAL A 268 -17.40 -15.07 -0.40
CA VAL A 268 -16.06 -14.90 0.18
C VAL A 268 -15.12 -14.26 -0.84
N ASN A 269 -13.91 -13.91 -0.43
CA ASN A 269 -12.80 -13.52 -1.32
C ASN A 269 -13.10 -12.39 -2.33
N TYR A 270 -14.09 -11.53 -2.05
CA TYR A 270 -14.53 -10.48 -2.97
C TYR A 270 -14.82 -11.02 -4.39
N LEU A 271 -15.44 -12.19 -4.47
CA LEU A 271 -15.70 -12.88 -5.73
C LEU A 271 -16.53 -12.02 -6.67
N ILE A 272 -16.14 -12.01 -7.94
CA ILE A 272 -16.74 -11.29 -9.06
C ILE A 272 -17.02 -12.32 -10.16
N TYR A 273 -18.21 -12.25 -10.74
CA TYR A 273 -18.72 -13.21 -11.71
C TYR A 273 -19.21 -12.50 -12.96
N TYR A 274 -18.80 -13.01 -14.10
CA TYR A 274 -19.35 -12.64 -15.40
C TYR A 274 -19.65 -13.89 -16.22
N ARG A 275 -20.33 -13.69 -17.35
CA ARG A 275 -20.55 -14.69 -18.38
C ARG A 275 -20.11 -14.13 -19.73
N ILE A 276 -19.41 -14.97 -20.48
CA ILE A 276 -19.18 -14.81 -21.90
C ILE A 276 -20.19 -15.71 -22.63
N PRO A 277 -21.20 -15.14 -23.30
CA PRO A 277 -22.23 -15.94 -23.96
C PRO A 277 -21.66 -16.87 -25.03
N ALA A 278 -22.27 -18.05 -25.15
CA ALA A 278 -21.78 -19.10 -26.05
C ALA A 278 -21.65 -18.61 -27.50
N TRP A 279 -22.59 -17.80 -27.99
CA TRP A 279 -22.59 -17.31 -29.38
C TRP A 279 -21.37 -16.47 -29.77
N PHE A 280 -20.56 -15.98 -28.81
CA PHE A 280 -19.31 -15.25 -29.05
C PHE A 280 -18.05 -16.10 -28.94
N ILE A 281 -18.15 -17.38 -28.55
CA ILE A 281 -16.97 -18.19 -28.21
C ILE A 281 -17.02 -19.61 -28.73
N LYS A 282 -15.83 -20.22 -28.76
CA LYS A 282 -15.61 -21.65 -28.78
C LYS A 282 -14.79 -22.03 -27.55
N MET A 283 -15.29 -22.94 -26.73
CA MET A 283 -14.51 -23.56 -25.66
C MET A 283 -13.76 -24.78 -26.19
N ASP A 284 -12.55 -25.03 -25.69
CA ASP A 284 -11.78 -26.21 -26.06
C ASP A 284 -12.51 -27.49 -25.65
N GLY A 285 -12.55 -28.48 -26.55
CA GLY A 285 -13.34 -29.70 -26.37
C GLY A 285 -14.84 -29.56 -26.68
N ALA A 286 -15.33 -28.36 -27.00
CA ALA A 286 -16.72 -28.12 -27.38
C ALA A 286 -16.87 -27.67 -28.84
N ALA A 287 -18.06 -27.90 -29.41
CA ALA A 287 -18.42 -27.28 -30.67
C ALA A 287 -18.49 -25.73 -30.51
N PRO A 288 -18.23 -24.95 -31.57
CA PRO A 288 -18.43 -23.50 -31.54
C PRO A 288 -19.84 -23.15 -31.08
N LYS A 289 -19.96 -22.15 -30.20
CA LYS A 289 -21.24 -21.69 -29.66
C LYS A 289 -22.03 -22.71 -28.83
N ALA A 290 -21.42 -23.82 -28.43
CA ALA A 290 -22.08 -24.81 -27.59
C ALA A 290 -22.19 -24.35 -26.13
N TRP A 291 -21.09 -23.87 -25.54
CA TRP A 291 -21.02 -23.56 -24.12
C TRP A 291 -20.66 -22.10 -23.88
N SER A 292 -21.24 -21.53 -22.81
CA SER A 292 -20.84 -20.23 -22.28
C SER A 292 -19.68 -20.39 -21.29
N ALA A 293 -18.80 -19.39 -21.21
CA ALA A 293 -17.76 -19.34 -20.19
C ALA A 293 -18.23 -18.48 -19.02
N ASN A 294 -18.02 -18.91 -17.78
CA ASN A 294 -18.53 -18.24 -16.58
C ASN A 294 -17.39 -17.82 -15.63
N PRO A 295 -16.48 -16.92 -16.04
CA PRO A 295 -15.35 -16.50 -15.21
C PRO A 295 -15.79 -16.06 -13.82
N ARG A 296 -15.15 -16.65 -12.80
CA ARG A 296 -15.17 -16.19 -11.41
C ARG A 296 -13.75 -15.87 -10.96
N PHE A 297 -13.53 -14.76 -10.29
CA PHE A 297 -12.22 -14.30 -9.80
C PHE A 297 -12.43 -13.28 -8.68
N GLY A 298 -11.37 -12.91 -7.96
CA GLY A 298 -11.47 -11.96 -6.86
C GLY A 298 -10.17 -11.18 -6.70
N PHE A 299 -10.27 -9.88 -6.45
CA PHE A 299 -9.14 -9.03 -6.12
C PHE A 299 -9.56 -7.97 -5.10
N GLN A 300 -8.57 -7.36 -4.47
CA GLN A 300 -8.76 -6.20 -3.61
C GLN A 300 -7.68 -5.16 -3.88
N ILE A 301 -8.09 -3.94 -4.16
CA ILE A 301 -7.26 -2.75 -4.20
C ILE A 301 -7.05 -2.27 -2.77
N LEU A 302 -5.82 -1.97 -2.42
CA LEU A 302 -5.44 -1.59 -1.05
C LEU A 302 -5.13 -0.09 -0.94
N PHE A 303 -4.90 0.60 -2.06
CA PHE A 303 -4.49 2.00 -2.09
C PHE A 303 -5.22 2.81 -3.16
N GLU A 304 -5.15 4.14 -3.08
CA GLU A 304 -5.60 5.03 -4.15
C GLU A 304 -4.78 4.79 -5.43
N GLY A 305 -5.38 5.00 -6.60
CA GLY A 305 -4.75 4.80 -7.89
C GLY A 305 -5.73 4.40 -8.98
N SER A 306 -5.21 4.36 -10.20
CA SER A 306 -5.92 3.77 -11.32
C SER A 306 -5.33 2.41 -11.65
N TYR A 307 -6.19 1.42 -11.86
CA TYR A 307 -5.80 0.01 -11.98
C TYR A 307 -6.36 -0.64 -13.24
N GLU A 308 -5.59 -1.57 -13.80
CA GLU A 308 -6.06 -2.54 -14.79
C GLU A 308 -6.07 -3.94 -14.18
N VAL A 309 -7.19 -4.63 -14.35
CA VAL A 309 -7.38 -6.04 -13.99
C VAL A 309 -7.65 -6.79 -15.28
N ILE A 310 -6.74 -7.67 -15.67
CA ILE A 310 -6.81 -8.38 -16.94
C ILE A 310 -6.99 -9.86 -16.66
N VAL A 311 -8.18 -10.40 -16.98
CA VAL A 311 -8.51 -11.83 -16.82
C VAL A 311 -8.36 -12.54 -18.16
N ARG A 312 -7.56 -13.61 -18.20
CA ARG A 312 -7.36 -14.45 -19.38
C ARG A 312 -8.08 -15.78 -19.23
N LEU A 313 -8.88 -16.12 -20.24
CA LEU A 313 -9.64 -17.36 -20.32
C LEU A 313 -8.85 -18.40 -21.12
N PRO A 314 -8.28 -19.44 -20.48
CA PRO A 314 -7.22 -20.27 -21.08
C PRO A 314 -7.74 -21.26 -22.12
N ASN A 315 -9.01 -21.63 -22.05
CA ASN A 315 -9.67 -22.64 -22.89
C ASN A 315 -10.78 -22.03 -23.76
N VAL A 316 -10.79 -20.71 -23.93
CA VAL A 316 -11.82 -19.98 -24.67
C VAL A 316 -11.18 -19.29 -25.86
N THR A 317 -11.79 -19.42 -27.04
CA THR A 317 -11.46 -18.66 -28.25
C THR A 317 -12.64 -17.75 -28.57
N LYS A 318 -12.39 -16.46 -28.77
CA LYS A 318 -13.39 -15.51 -29.24
C LYS A 318 -13.61 -15.68 -30.74
N LEU A 319 -14.87 -15.84 -31.15
CA LEU A 319 -15.27 -15.97 -32.56
C LEU A 319 -15.26 -14.61 -33.29
#